data_AF-N9RK69-F1
#
_entry.id   AF-N9RK69-F1
#
_cell.length_a   1.000
_cell.length_b   1.000
_cell.length_c   1.000
_cell.angle_alpha   90.00
_cell.angle_beta   90.00
_cell.angle_gamma   90.00
#
_symmetry.space_group_name_H-M   'P 1'
#
loop_
_entity.id
_entity.type
_entity.pdbx_description
1 polymer ?
#
loop_
_entity_poly.entity_id
_entity_poly.type
_entity_poly.pdbx_seq_one_letter_code
_entity_poly.pdbx_strand_id
1 'polypeptide(L)'
;MSKSLISILFLTMISSFSFAQDITGLWQSIDDKTGAPKGIVEIRQEANGTYTGKVVKITPRTGYVPKEICVDCPAPYTNKPIIGLDVVTGLKHSEGLNYTSGRILDPNTGKIYSMKAKLSANGKRLHLRGYLGISALGRNQIWIRTE
;
A
#
# COMPACT_ATOMS: atom_id res chain seq x y z
N MET A 1 -29.12 2.80 -65.66
CA MET A 1 -28.74 1.58 -64.92
C MET A 1 -27.94 2.01 -63.70
N SER A 2 -28.61 2.15 -62.56
CA SER A 2 -27.99 2.50 -61.28
C SER A 2 -27.64 1.23 -60.50
N LYS A 3 -26.41 1.12 -60.02
CA LYS A 3 -26.05 0.17 -58.97
C LYS A 3 -25.22 0.94 -57.93
N SER A 4 -25.89 1.36 -56.86
CA SER A 4 -25.27 1.97 -55.69
C SER A 4 -24.41 0.93 -54.96
N LEU A 5 -23.15 1.30 -54.72
CA LEU A 5 -22.23 0.60 -53.82
C LEU A 5 -22.57 1.00 -52.38
N ILE A 6 -23.10 0.07 -51.59
CA ILE A 6 -23.27 0.23 -50.15
C ILE A 6 -22.07 -0.47 -49.48
N SER A 7 -21.10 0.33 -49.04
CA SER A 7 -19.98 -0.12 -48.22
C SER A 7 -20.42 -0.13 -46.75
N ILE A 8 -20.57 -1.32 -46.17
CA ILE A 8 -20.90 -1.48 -44.75
C ILE A 8 -19.59 -1.43 -43.95
N LEU A 9 -19.37 -0.30 -43.27
CA LEU A 9 -18.25 -0.11 -42.34
C LEU A 9 -18.60 -0.78 -41.01
N PHE A 10 -18.03 -1.96 -40.75
CA PHE A 10 -18.13 -2.67 -39.48
C PHE A 10 -17.21 -2.00 -38.44
N LEU A 11 -17.77 -1.15 -37.58
CA LEU A 11 -17.04 -0.49 -36.49
C LEU A 11 -16.98 -1.45 -35.29
N THR A 12 -15.90 -2.23 -35.17
CA THR A 12 -15.66 -3.07 -33.99
C THR A 12 -15.25 -2.20 -32.80
N MET A 13 -16.15 -2.05 -31.84
CA MET A 13 -15.93 -1.34 -30.58
C MET A 13 -15.11 -2.25 -29.64
N ILE A 14 -13.79 -2.09 -29.63
CA ILE A 14 -12.91 -2.74 -28.65
C ILE A 14 -13.03 -1.93 -27.36
N SER A 15 -13.90 -2.37 -26.45
CA SER A 15 -13.97 -1.83 -25.09
C SER A 15 -12.77 -2.32 -24.29
N SER A 16 -11.77 -1.46 -24.14
CA SER A 16 -10.67 -1.69 -23.19
C SER A 16 -11.22 -1.64 -21.77
N PHE A 17 -11.39 -2.80 -21.13
CA PHE A 17 -11.64 -2.89 -19.70
C PHE A 17 -10.38 -2.43 -18.96
N SER A 18 -10.33 -1.15 -18.60
CA SER A 18 -9.34 -0.64 -17.66
C SER A 18 -9.78 -1.05 -16.26
N PHE A 19 -9.24 -2.16 -15.75
CA PHE A 19 -9.37 -2.47 -14.33
C PHE A 19 -8.61 -1.41 -13.55
N ALA A 20 -9.32 -0.64 -12.73
CA ALA A 20 -8.67 0.25 -11.77
C ALA A 20 -7.83 -0.62 -10.83
N GLN A 21 -6.51 -0.52 -10.91
CA GLN A 21 -5.62 -1.23 -9.99
C GLN A 21 -5.87 -0.72 -8.57
N ASP A 22 -6.20 -1.65 -7.67
CA ASP A 22 -6.28 -1.36 -6.24
C ASP A 22 -4.87 -1.31 -5.62
N ILE A 23 -4.80 -1.31 -4.29
CA ILE A 23 -3.52 -1.26 -3.56
C ILE A 23 -2.88 -2.62 -3.33
N THR A 24 -3.48 -3.74 -3.78
CA THR A 24 -2.84 -5.05 -3.66
C THR A 24 -1.51 -5.09 -4.41
N GLY A 25 -0.57 -5.89 -3.93
CA GLY A 25 0.75 -6.06 -4.54
C GLY A 25 1.91 -5.64 -3.64
N LEU A 26 3.09 -5.51 -4.24
CA LEU A 26 4.35 -5.27 -3.53
C LEU A 26 4.74 -3.79 -3.52
N TRP A 27 5.06 -3.29 -2.32
CA TRP A 27 5.33 -1.89 -2.06
C TRP A 27 6.65 -1.69 -1.33
N GLN A 28 7.56 -0.95 -1.93
CA GLN A 28 8.79 -0.51 -1.28
C GLN A 28 8.51 0.69 -0.38
N SER A 29 8.70 0.50 0.92
CA SER A 29 8.59 1.59 1.90
C SER A 29 9.85 2.45 1.89
N ILE A 30 9.65 3.77 1.93
CA ILE A 30 10.73 4.77 1.93
C ILE A 30 10.82 5.42 3.31
N ASP A 31 12.06 5.60 3.78
CA ASP A 31 12.36 6.36 4.98
C ASP A 31 12.11 7.84 4.76
N ASP A 32 11.23 8.44 5.56
CA ASP A 32 10.82 9.83 5.39
C ASP A 32 11.91 10.84 5.78
N LYS A 33 12.95 10.40 6.53
CA LYS A 33 14.07 11.26 6.92
C LYS A 33 15.25 11.18 5.95
N THR A 34 15.56 9.98 5.48
CA THR A 34 16.77 9.72 4.66
C THR A 34 16.47 9.51 3.18
N GLY A 35 15.22 9.25 2.81
CA GLY A 35 14.84 8.89 1.44
C GLY A 35 15.26 7.47 1.04
N ALA A 36 15.92 6.73 1.93
CA ALA A 36 16.43 5.40 1.64
C ALA A 36 15.34 4.32 1.74
N PRO A 37 15.39 3.26 0.92
CA PRO A 37 14.46 2.15 1.04
C PRO A 37 14.56 1.42 2.38
N LYS A 38 13.42 1.16 3.03
CA LYS A 38 13.38 0.43 4.31
C LYS A 38 13.16 -1.06 4.13
N GLY A 39 12.35 -1.44 3.15
CA GLY A 39 11.89 -2.80 2.98
C GLY A 39 10.68 -2.87 2.05
N ILE A 40 10.17 -4.08 1.84
CA ILE A 40 9.01 -4.37 0.99
C ILE A 40 7.86 -4.86 1.87
N VAL A 41 6.68 -4.30 1.63
CA VAL A 41 5.41 -4.72 2.22
C VAL A 41 4.50 -5.24 1.12
N GLU A 42 3.98 -6.44 1.31
CA GLU A 42 2.94 -7.03 0.46
C GLU A 42 1.56 -6.64 1.00
N ILE A 43 0.76 -5.94 0.20
CA ILE A 43 -0.63 -5.63 0.54
C ILE A 43 -1.55 -6.66 -0.10
N ARG A 44 -2.43 -7.24 0.72
CA ARG A 44 -3.41 -8.25 0.33
C ARG A 44 -4.81 -7.81 0.77
N GLN A 45 -5.83 -8.14 -0.01
CA GLN A 45 -7.22 -7.96 0.39
C GLN A 45 -7.68 -9.18 1.19
N GLU A 46 -8.31 -8.94 2.33
CA GLU A 46 -8.92 -9.95 3.19
C GLU A 46 -10.34 -10.28 2.73
N ALA A 47 -10.87 -11.43 3.15
CA ALA A 47 -12.22 -11.86 2.78
C ALA A 47 -13.34 -10.87 3.21
N ASN A 48 -13.08 -10.05 4.25
CA ASN A 48 -13.99 -9.00 4.71
C ASN A 48 -13.88 -7.67 3.91
N GLY A 49 -13.09 -7.65 2.84
CA GLY A 49 -12.86 -6.49 1.97
C GLY A 49 -11.89 -5.45 2.53
N THR A 50 -11.34 -5.65 3.73
CA THR A 50 -10.22 -4.82 4.24
C THR A 50 -8.90 -5.27 3.65
N TYR A 51 -7.87 -4.45 3.82
CA TYR A 51 -6.52 -4.68 3.32
C TYR A 51 -5.53 -4.79 4.49
N THR A 52 -4.63 -5.76 4.35
CA THR A 52 -3.56 -6.06 5.30
C THR A 52 -2.22 -5.95 4.58
N GLY A 53 -1.19 -5.44 5.27
CA GLY A 53 0.16 -5.28 4.72
C GLY A 53 1.18 -6.09 5.51
N LYS A 54 1.81 -7.09 4.87
CA LYS A 54 2.83 -7.96 5.45
C LYS A 54 4.24 -7.50 5.10
N VAL A 55 5.14 -7.39 6.06
CA VAL A 55 6.58 -7.17 5.75
C VAL A 55 7.16 -8.43 5.15
N VAL A 56 7.65 -8.36 3.91
CA VAL A 56 8.25 -9.51 3.20
C VAL A 56 9.76 -9.36 3.01
N LYS A 57 10.29 -8.13 3.12
CA LYS A 57 11.72 -7.86 3.02
C LYS A 57 12.10 -6.67 3.88
N ILE A 58 13.27 -6.75 4.50
CA ILE A 58 13.95 -5.60 5.12
C ILE A 58 15.16 -5.26 4.24
N THR A 59 15.37 -3.98 3.96
CA THR A 59 16.51 -3.51 3.16
C THR A 59 17.58 -2.97 4.10
N PRO A 60 18.78 -3.61 4.18
CA PRO A 60 19.91 -3.07 4.92
C PRO A 60 20.32 -1.71 4.38
N ARG A 61 20.87 -0.86 5.26
CA ARG A 61 21.38 0.46 4.86
C ARG A 61 22.71 0.73 5.54
N THR A 62 23.56 1.47 4.84
CA THR A 62 24.84 1.91 5.40
C THR A 62 24.62 2.68 6.71
N GLY A 63 25.31 2.26 7.78
CA GLY A 63 25.20 2.90 9.10
C GLY A 63 23.92 2.58 9.88
N TYR A 64 23.07 1.66 9.41
CA TYR A 64 21.88 1.22 10.12
C TYR A 64 21.72 -0.30 10.04
N VAL A 65 21.81 -0.96 11.20
CA VAL A 65 21.45 -2.37 11.34
C VAL A 65 19.95 -2.43 11.65
N PRO A 66 19.11 -2.99 10.76
CA PRO A 66 17.70 -3.11 11.03
C PRO A 66 17.43 -4.03 12.22
N LYS A 67 16.39 -3.72 12.99
CA LYS A 67 15.84 -4.67 13.96
C LYS A 67 15.29 -5.88 13.19
N GLU A 68 15.55 -7.08 13.70
CA GLU A 68 14.99 -8.33 13.17
C GLU A 68 13.75 -8.79 13.96
N ILE A 69 13.67 -8.42 15.24
CA ILE A 69 12.62 -8.83 16.17
C ILE A 69 11.85 -7.60 16.66
N CYS A 70 10.52 -7.74 16.74
CA CYS A 70 9.58 -6.73 17.24
C CYS A 70 9.49 -6.80 18.79
N VAL A 71 10.52 -6.32 19.48
CA VAL A 71 10.67 -6.49 20.95
C VAL A 71 9.58 -5.73 21.73
N ASP A 72 9.44 -4.44 21.48
CA ASP A 72 8.52 -3.56 22.23
C ASP A 72 7.08 -3.60 21.68
N CYS A 73 6.77 -4.58 20.82
CA CYS A 73 5.51 -4.64 20.11
C CYS A 73 4.42 -5.29 20.98
N PRO A 74 3.19 -4.76 20.96
CA PRO A 74 2.08 -5.35 21.70
C PRO A 74 1.71 -6.72 21.13
N ALA A 75 1.01 -7.54 21.93
CA ALA A 75 0.42 -8.78 21.43
C ALA A 75 -0.50 -8.49 20.22
N PRO A 76 -0.52 -9.35 19.19
CA PRO A 76 0.16 -10.64 19.08
C PRO A 76 1.61 -10.57 18.52
N TYR A 77 2.16 -9.36 18.34
CA TYR A 77 3.42 -9.13 17.62
C TYR A 77 4.68 -9.19 18.52
N THR A 78 4.50 -9.32 19.82
CA THR A 78 5.59 -9.33 20.82
C THR A 78 6.63 -10.41 20.52
N ASN A 79 7.90 -10.00 20.42
CA ASN A 79 9.06 -10.87 20.16
C ASN A 79 8.94 -11.72 18.89
N LYS A 80 8.13 -11.29 17.91
CA LYS A 80 8.02 -11.96 16.61
C LYS A 80 9.05 -11.39 15.63
N PRO A 81 9.56 -12.21 14.67
CA PRO A 81 10.33 -11.70 13.54
C PRO A 81 9.57 -10.63 12.79
N ILE A 82 10.23 -9.53 12.44
CA ILE A 82 9.62 -8.40 11.73
C ILE A 82 9.21 -8.81 10.32
N ILE A 83 10.04 -9.60 9.63
CA ILE A 83 9.64 -10.27 8.40
C ILE A 83 8.52 -11.27 8.73
N GLY A 84 7.40 -11.14 8.04
CA GLY A 84 6.19 -11.94 8.25
C GLY A 84 5.08 -11.22 9.01
N LEU A 85 5.37 -10.10 9.68
CA LEU A 85 4.36 -9.34 10.41
C LEU A 85 3.40 -8.60 9.48
N ASP A 86 2.11 -8.71 9.80
CA ASP A 86 1.07 -7.85 9.26
C ASP A 86 1.11 -6.50 9.98
N VAL A 87 1.91 -5.59 9.44
CA VAL A 87 2.14 -4.24 10.00
C VAL A 87 1.07 -3.26 9.61
N VAL A 88 0.32 -3.50 8.54
CA VAL A 88 -0.89 -2.72 8.19
C VAL A 88 -2.10 -3.62 8.36
N THR A 89 -3.15 -3.15 9.03
CA THR A 89 -4.38 -3.92 9.24
C THR A 89 -5.62 -3.04 9.13
N GLY A 90 -6.73 -3.61 8.65
CA GLY A 90 -8.05 -2.96 8.68
C GLY A 90 -8.20 -1.76 7.76
N LEU A 91 -7.24 -1.53 6.86
CA LEU A 91 -7.31 -0.47 5.87
C LEU A 91 -8.45 -0.78 4.92
N LYS A 92 -9.33 0.17 4.63
CA LYS A 92 -10.51 -0.06 3.79
C LYS A 92 -10.54 0.93 2.65
N HIS A 93 -10.89 0.46 1.45
CA HIS A 93 -11.18 1.35 0.32
C HIS A 93 -12.35 2.28 0.67
N SER A 94 -12.21 3.55 0.27
CA SER A 94 -13.21 4.59 0.43
C SER A 94 -13.51 5.18 -0.96
N GLU A 95 -13.83 6.46 -1.07
CA GLU A 95 -14.07 7.10 -2.37
C GLU A 95 -12.80 7.23 -3.23
N GLY A 96 -12.94 6.91 -4.52
CA GLY A 96 -11.90 7.08 -5.53
C GLY A 96 -10.62 6.31 -5.19
N LEU A 97 -9.52 7.03 -5.01
CA LEU A 97 -8.19 6.46 -4.73
C LEU A 97 -7.83 6.48 -3.23
N ASN A 98 -8.80 6.74 -2.36
CA ASN A 98 -8.56 6.89 -0.92
C ASN A 98 -8.86 5.61 -0.16
N TYR A 99 -8.10 5.39 0.91
CA TYR A 99 -8.24 4.28 1.84
C TYR A 99 -8.14 4.79 3.28
N THR A 100 -9.02 4.31 4.15
CA THR A 100 -9.20 4.84 5.52
C THR A 100 -9.30 3.72 6.56
N SER A 101 -9.44 4.09 7.83
CA SER A 101 -9.66 3.19 8.98
C SER A 101 -8.53 2.21 9.28
N GLY A 102 -7.42 2.28 8.56
CA GLY A 102 -6.29 1.39 8.77
C GLY A 102 -5.56 1.67 10.08
N ARG A 103 -4.79 0.68 10.52
CA ARG A 103 -3.80 0.81 11.58
C ARG A 103 -2.44 0.38 11.04
N ILE A 104 -1.39 1.02 11.51
CA ILE A 104 -0.01 0.66 11.17
C ILE A 104 0.85 0.49 12.42
N LEU A 105 1.50 -0.67 12.55
CA LEU A 105 2.51 -0.96 13.55
C LEU A 105 3.87 -0.46 13.05
N ASP A 106 4.56 0.36 13.85
CA ASP A 106 5.99 0.61 13.66
C ASP A 106 6.80 -0.41 14.48
N PRO A 107 7.42 -1.41 13.83
CA PRO A 107 8.15 -2.46 14.54
C PRO A 107 9.40 -1.94 15.25
N ASN A 108 9.87 -0.72 14.93
CA ASN A 108 11.03 -0.13 15.62
C ASN A 108 10.68 0.40 17.00
N THR A 109 9.45 0.88 17.18
CA THR A 109 8.98 1.54 18.40
C THR A 109 7.88 0.79 19.12
N GLY A 110 7.31 -0.26 18.51
CA GLY A 110 6.17 -1.01 19.02
C GLY A 110 4.84 -0.25 18.98
N LYS A 111 4.85 1.00 18.50
CA LYS A 111 3.66 1.86 18.52
C LYS A 111 2.75 1.53 17.34
N ILE A 112 1.44 1.53 17.62
CA ILE A 112 0.40 1.39 16.61
C ILE A 112 -0.26 2.74 16.39
N TYR A 113 -0.36 3.15 15.14
CA TYR A 113 -0.95 4.41 14.69
C TYR A 113 -2.22 4.14 13.90
N SER A 114 -3.17 5.06 13.97
CA SER A 114 -4.22 5.13 12.95
C SER A 114 -3.58 5.57 11.63
N MET A 115 -4.06 5.04 10.51
CA MET A 115 -3.55 5.41 9.20
C MET A 115 -4.64 5.54 8.13
N LYS A 116 -4.33 6.38 7.16
CA LYS A 116 -5.02 6.45 5.87
C LYS A 116 -4.01 6.40 4.74
N ALA A 117 -4.45 5.97 3.56
CA ALA A 117 -3.62 5.94 2.37
C ALA A 117 -4.34 6.54 1.17
N LYS A 118 -3.58 7.04 0.21
CA LYS A 118 -4.09 7.50 -1.09
C LYS A 118 -3.20 6.95 -2.20
N LEU A 119 -3.80 6.19 -3.10
CA LEU A 119 -3.14 5.69 -4.28
C LEU A 119 -2.99 6.85 -5.30
N SER A 120 -1.83 6.96 -5.94
CA SER A 120 -1.64 7.91 -7.03
C SER A 120 -2.45 7.48 -8.26
N ALA A 121 -2.86 8.43 -9.10
CA ALA A 121 -3.66 8.14 -10.29
C ALA A 121 -2.99 7.17 -11.27
N ASN A 122 -1.65 7.13 -11.30
CA ASN A 122 -0.88 6.19 -12.11
C ASN A 122 -0.62 4.83 -11.43
N GLY A 123 -1.16 4.60 -10.22
CA GLY A 123 -0.99 3.36 -9.47
C GLY A 123 0.39 3.13 -8.85
N LYS A 124 1.38 3.99 -9.10
CA LYS A 124 2.80 3.74 -8.76
C LYS A 124 3.22 4.19 -7.36
N ARG A 125 2.45 5.05 -6.70
CA ARG A 125 2.78 5.60 -5.38
C ARG A 125 1.59 5.46 -4.43
N LEU A 126 1.87 4.98 -3.23
CA LEU A 126 0.91 4.97 -2.14
C LEU A 126 1.37 6.01 -1.12
N HIS A 127 0.56 7.05 -0.94
CA HIS A 127 0.79 8.09 0.04
C HIS A 127 0.14 7.68 1.34
N LEU A 128 0.93 7.35 2.36
CA LEU A 128 0.45 6.95 3.68
C LEU A 128 0.52 8.13 4.64
N ARG A 129 -0.44 8.19 5.56
CA ARG A 129 -0.40 9.10 6.70
C ARG A 129 -0.76 8.37 7.98
N GLY A 130 0.20 8.25 8.89
CA GLY A 130 0.02 7.70 10.23
C GLY A 130 -0.15 8.80 11.28
N TYR A 131 -1.05 8.62 12.26
CA TYR A 131 -1.35 9.63 13.27
C TYR A 131 -1.89 9.01 14.58
N LEU A 132 -1.81 9.77 15.68
CA LEU A 132 -2.45 9.46 16.96
C LEU A 132 -3.61 10.45 17.18
N GLY A 133 -4.83 9.96 17.35
CA GLY A 133 -6.01 10.82 17.52
C GLY A 133 -6.39 11.54 16.22
N ILE A 134 -6.00 12.81 16.06
CA ILE A 134 -6.36 13.62 14.90
C ILE A 134 -5.35 13.50 13.75
N SER A 135 -5.84 13.39 12.52
CA SER A 135 -4.95 13.20 11.37
C SER A 135 -4.08 14.41 11.05
N ALA A 136 -4.39 15.62 11.52
CA ALA A 136 -3.57 16.82 11.30
C ALA A 136 -2.16 16.71 11.94
N LEU A 137 -2.02 15.95 13.03
CA LEU A 137 -0.76 15.79 13.78
C LEU A 137 -0.10 14.42 13.49
N GLY A 138 0.05 14.11 12.20
CA GLY A 138 0.57 12.83 11.72
C GLY A 138 1.87 12.95 10.93
N ARG A 139 2.46 11.80 10.60
CA ARG A 139 3.62 11.67 9.70
C ARG A 139 3.19 11.08 8.37
N ASN A 140 3.78 11.58 7.29
CA ASN A 140 3.55 11.07 5.95
C ASN A 140 4.68 10.11 5.56
N GLN A 141 4.33 9.07 4.80
CA GLN A 141 5.29 8.21 4.12
C GLN A 141 4.83 7.99 2.69
N ILE A 142 5.79 7.68 1.81
CA ILE A 142 5.50 7.29 0.44
C ILE A 142 6.02 5.88 0.27
N TRP A 143 5.17 5.00 -0.25
CA TRP A 143 5.58 3.70 -0.72
C TRP A 143 5.53 3.68 -2.24
N ILE A 144 6.49 2.98 -2.86
CA ILE A 144 6.65 2.88 -4.30
C ILE A 144 6.28 1.47 -4.72
N ARG A 145 5.39 1.32 -5.69
CA ARG A 145 5.02 0.00 -6.23
C ARG A 145 6.25 -0.62 -6.90
N THR A 146 6.51 -1.89 -6.66
CA THR A 146 7.69 -2.58 -7.21
C THR A 146 7.43 -3.32 -8.53
N GLU A 147 6.19 -3.31 -9.01
CA GLU A 147 5.70 -3.94 -10.24
C GLU A 147 4.98 -2.92 -11.14
#